data_AF-X0TCK2-F1
#
_entry.id   AF-X0TCK2-F1
#
_cell.length_a   1.000
_cell.length_b   1.000
_cell.length_c   1.000
_cell.angle_alpha   90.00
_cell.angle_beta   90.00
_cell.angle_gamma   90.00
#
_symmetry.space_group_name_H-M   'P 1'
#
loop_
_entity.id
_entity.type
_entity.pdbx_description
1 polymer ?
#
loop_
_entity_poly.entity_id
_entity_poly.type
_entity_poly.pdbx_seq_one_letter_code
_entity_poly.pdbx_strand_id
1 'polypeptide(L)'
;MNRRQFLKSVGFGATALALPGCSPGSSRFTKAGKNAKPKPNFLFILADDLGWSQLGCYDSGFYETPNIDRLAGEGMKFTDAYAACPVCSPTRASIMTGKYPARLHLTDFIAGGAFPYEKYKQPEWQKFLPLEEITIAEVLKTAGYATASFGKWHLSIAKKPPESLPYNPDKQGFDESIVTYKPASNHDP
;
A
#
# COMPACT_ATOMS: atom_id res chain seq x y z
N MET A 1 22.07 11.31 15.51
CA MET A 1 21.85 11.87 14.16
C MET A 1 20.36 11.77 13.86
N ASN A 2 19.64 12.89 13.83
CA ASN A 2 18.16 12.89 13.89
C ASN A 2 17.53 13.13 12.50
N ARG A 3 16.36 12.54 12.22
CA ARG A 3 15.65 12.51 10.91
C ARG A 3 15.53 13.88 10.22
N ARG A 4 15.51 14.97 11.00
CA ARG A 4 15.44 16.36 10.50
C ARG A 4 16.74 16.89 9.88
N GLN A 5 17.91 16.33 10.22
CA GLN A 5 19.18 16.76 9.64
C GLN A 5 19.42 16.13 8.25
N PHE A 6 18.94 14.91 8.03
CA PHE A 6 19.08 14.19 6.76
C PHE A 6 18.31 14.84 5.59
N LEU A 7 17.14 15.43 5.87
CA LEU A 7 16.33 16.12 4.85
C LEU A 7 16.91 17.49 4.46
N LYS A 8 17.69 18.13 5.35
CA LYS A 8 18.32 19.43 5.04
C LYS A 8 19.56 19.29 4.15
N SER A 9 20.26 18.16 4.21
CA SER A 9 21.47 17.90 3.40
C SER A 9 21.18 17.64 1.91
N VAL A 10 19.94 17.32 1.53
CA VAL A 10 19.58 17.07 0.12
C VAL A 10 19.18 18.37 -0.61
N GLY A 11 18.87 19.45 0.11
CA GLY A 11 18.23 20.65 -0.45
C GLY A 11 19.13 21.82 -0.87
N PHE A 12 20.46 21.76 -0.71
CA PHE A 12 21.33 22.94 -0.84
C PHE A 12 22.52 22.80 -1.79
N GLY A 13 22.41 21.93 -2.80
CA GLY A 13 23.48 21.68 -3.78
C GLY A 13 23.21 22.23 -5.18
N ALA A 14 22.87 23.52 -5.35
CA ALA A 14 22.91 24.16 -6.67
C ALA A 14 22.93 25.70 -6.57
N THR A 15 24.09 26.26 -6.25
CA THR A 15 24.43 27.66 -6.57
C THR A 15 25.69 27.66 -7.40
N ALA A 16 25.59 28.07 -8.67
CA ALA A 16 26.73 28.47 -9.49
C ALA A 16 26.31 29.65 -10.36
N LEU A 17 26.78 30.84 -9.99
CA LEU A 17 26.87 32.01 -10.86
C LEU A 17 28.00 31.81 -11.88
N ALA A 18 27.77 32.17 -13.15
CA ALA A 18 28.70 32.94 -13.99
C ALA A 18 28.08 33.27 -15.37
N LEU A 19 28.12 34.55 -15.76
CA LEU A 19 28.01 35.08 -17.13
C LEU A 19 29.44 35.41 -17.64
N PRO A 20 29.66 35.91 -18.88
CA PRO A 20 29.28 35.40 -20.20
C PRO A 20 30.49 35.34 -21.19
N GLY A 21 30.37 34.57 -22.28
CA GLY A 21 31.10 34.81 -23.54
C GLY A 21 32.01 33.67 -24.05
N CYS A 22 31.64 33.05 -25.17
CA CYS A 22 32.49 32.82 -26.37
C CYS A 22 31.77 31.99 -27.46
N SER A 23 31.73 32.55 -28.68
CA SER A 23 31.59 32.00 -30.05
C SER A 23 30.65 30.83 -30.43
N PRO A 24 30.02 30.89 -31.63
CA PRO A 24 29.19 29.82 -32.17
C PRO A 24 30.07 28.70 -32.76
N GLY A 25 30.52 27.78 -31.89
CA GLY A 25 31.20 26.55 -32.28
C GLY A 25 30.20 25.40 -32.42
N SER A 26 30.09 24.87 -33.63
CA SER A 26 29.49 23.57 -34.02
C SER A 26 28.71 22.81 -32.93
N SER A 27 27.38 22.73 -33.11
CA SER A 27 26.47 21.84 -32.38
C SER A 27 26.95 20.38 -32.45
N ARG A 28 27.83 19.99 -31.52
CA ARG A 28 28.00 18.60 -31.15
C ARG A 28 26.81 18.26 -30.26
N PHE A 29 25.84 17.54 -30.84
CA PHE A 29 24.83 16.85 -30.07
C PHE A 29 25.54 15.90 -29.11
N THR A 30 25.77 16.37 -27.89
CA THR A 30 26.17 15.54 -26.77
C THR A 30 24.98 14.64 -26.50
N LYS A 31 25.13 13.36 -26.86
CA LYS A 31 24.21 12.30 -26.50
C LYS A 31 24.10 12.30 -24.98
N ALA A 32 23.04 12.92 -24.45
CA ALA A 32 22.75 12.94 -23.03
C ALA A 32 22.75 11.49 -22.54
N GLY A 33 23.70 11.16 -21.68
CA GLY A 33 23.87 9.82 -21.15
C GLY A 33 22.61 9.38 -20.44
N LYS A 34 22.06 8.23 -20.84
CA LYS A 34 21.02 7.51 -20.08
C LYS A 34 21.61 6.93 -18.79
N ASN A 35 22.07 7.78 -17.88
CA ASN A 35 22.47 7.43 -16.53
C ASN A 35 21.35 7.72 -15.52
N ALA A 36 20.10 7.61 -15.94
CA ALA A 36 19.00 7.51 -14.99
C ALA A 36 19.09 6.11 -14.36
N LYS A 37 19.40 6.06 -13.05
CA LYS A 37 19.34 4.79 -12.31
C LYS A 37 17.96 4.17 -12.56
N PRO A 38 17.88 2.86 -12.90
CA PRO A 38 16.60 2.22 -13.09
C PRO A 38 15.76 2.37 -11.82
N LYS A 39 14.49 2.74 -11.99
CA LYS A 39 13.55 2.86 -10.88
C LYS A 39 13.35 1.48 -10.25
N PRO A 40 13.30 1.36 -8.91
CA PRO A 40 13.03 0.08 -8.27
C PRO A 40 11.58 -0.33 -8.50
N ASN A 41 11.33 -1.65 -8.59
CA ASN A 41 9.97 -2.20 -8.56
C ASN A 41 9.52 -2.38 -7.11
N PHE A 42 8.23 -2.14 -6.86
CA PHE A 42 7.62 -2.36 -5.54
C PHE A 42 6.69 -3.57 -5.62
N LEU A 43 6.90 -4.54 -4.73
CA LEU A 43 6.00 -5.67 -4.52
C LEU A 43 5.55 -5.65 -3.06
N PHE A 44 4.25 -5.50 -2.83
CA PHE A 44 3.66 -5.51 -1.49
C PHE A 44 2.80 -6.77 -1.33
N ILE A 45 3.21 -7.65 -0.43
CA ILE A 45 2.50 -8.90 -0.12
C ILE A 45 1.81 -8.71 1.22
N LEU A 46 0.48 -8.84 1.22
CA LEU A 46 -0.34 -8.73 2.43
C LEU A 46 -1.08 -10.03 2.68
N ALA A 47 -0.63 -10.78 3.69
CA ALA A 47 -1.36 -11.94 4.20
C ALA A 47 -2.58 -11.50 5.03
N ASP A 48 -3.68 -12.25 4.93
CA ASP A 48 -4.93 -12.00 5.66
C ASP A 48 -4.97 -12.94 6.87
N ASP A 49 -5.22 -12.40 8.06
CA ASP A 49 -5.31 -13.14 9.34
C ASP A 49 -4.08 -13.99 9.72
N LEU A 50 -2.89 -13.62 9.25
CA LEU A 50 -1.61 -14.24 9.63
C LEU A 50 -1.12 -13.70 10.97
N GLY A 51 -1.06 -14.55 11.99
CA GLY A 51 -0.51 -14.25 13.31
C GLY A 51 1.02 -14.21 13.31
N TRP A 52 1.58 -13.41 14.22
CA TRP A 52 3.03 -13.19 14.32
C TRP A 52 3.83 -14.48 14.57
N SER A 53 3.25 -15.43 15.31
CA SER A 53 3.86 -16.71 15.68
C SER A 53 3.63 -17.82 14.65
N GLN A 54 3.18 -17.50 13.43
CA GLN A 54 2.82 -18.49 12.41
C GLN A 54 3.88 -18.66 11.30
N LEU A 55 5.09 -18.14 11.52
CA LEU A 55 6.18 -18.16 10.55
C LEU A 55 7.45 -18.72 11.20
N GLY A 56 8.19 -19.57 10.50
CA GLY A 56 9.43 -20.17 10.98
C GLY A 56 10.48 -19.12 11.39
N CYS A 57 10.57 -18.01 10.66
CA CYS A 57 11.45 -16.89 10.98
C CYS A 57 11.06 -16.11 12.25
N TYR A 58 9.92 -16.41 12.87
CA TYR A 58 9.48 -15.95 14.19
C TYR A 58 9.34 -17.13 15.18
N ASP A 59 10.20 -18.14 15.05
CA ASP A 59 10.35 -19.27 15.96
C ASP A 59 9.14 -20.22 16.02
N SER A 60 8.30 -20.23 14.98
CA SER A 60 7.28 -21.26 14.81
C SER A 60 7.92 -22.61 14.45
N GLY A 61 7.69 -23.63 15.29
CA GLY A 61 8.02 -25.03 14.97
C GLY A 61 6.89 -25.81 14.28
N PHE A 62 5.72 -25.22 14.07
CA PHE A 62 4.53 -25.92 13.53
C PHE A 62 4.29 -25.64 12.03
N TYR A 63 4.46 -24.40 11.59
CA TYR A 63 4.19 -23.98 10.21
C TYR A 63 5.44 -24.10 9.32
N GLU A 64 5.25 -24.62 8.11
CA GLU A 64 6.29 -24.71 7.08
C GLU A 64 6.26 -23.49 6.15
N THR A 65 7.22 -22.56 6.31
CA THR A 65 7.24 -21.28 5.59
C THR A 65 8.56 -20.97 4.85
N PRO A 66 9.15 -21.94 4.13
CA PRO A 66 10.54 -21.84 3.66
C PRO A 66 10.82 -20.62 2.76
N ASN A 67 9.84 -20.19 1.95
CA ASN A 67 10.00 -19.01 1.09
C ASN A 67 9.98 -17.68 1.86
N ILE A 68 9.14 -17.59 2.90
CA ILE A 68 9.06 -16.40 3.76
C ILE A 68 10.29 -16.34 4.66
N ASP A 69 10.74 -17.49 5.16
CA ASP A 69 11.93 -17.60 6.00
C ASP A 69 13.19 -17.20 5.23
N ARG A 70 13.30 -17.63 3.97
CA ARG A 70 14.36 -17.20 3.06
C ARG A 70 14.31 -15.70 2.79
N LEU A 71 13.12 -15.13 2.54
CA LEU A 71 12.95 -13.69 2.32
C LEU A 71 13.39 -12.88 3.56
N ALA A 72 13.07 -13.36 4.77
CA ALA A 72 13.49 -12.74 6.01
C ALA A 72 15.02 -12.82 6.23
N GLY A 73 15.66 -13.93 5.83
CA GLY A 73 17.11 -14.13 5.91
C GLY A 73 17.92 -13.33 4.90
N GLU A 74 17.36 -13.05 3.72
CA GLU A 74 17.99 -12.23 2.66
C GLU A 74 17.69 -10.72 2.83
N GLY A 75 16.79 -10.36 3.74
CA GLY A 75 16.24 -9.02 3.86
C GLY A 75 16.26 -8.46 5.28
N MET A 76 15.21 -7.71 5.60
CA MET A 76 15.01 -7.11 6.92
C MET A 76 13.77 -7.73 7.57
N LYS A 77 13.92 -8.15 8.83
CA LYS A 77 12.83 -8.66 9.68
C LYS A 77 12.50 -7.61 10.76
N PHE A 78 11.22 -7.37 11.00
CA PHE A 78 10.74 -6.47 12.06
C PHE A 78 10.18 -7.29 13.21
N THR A 79 10.68 -7.08 14.43
CA THR A 79 10.10 -7.67 15.66
C THR A 79 8.89 -6.89 16.17
N ASP A 80 8.78 -5.63 15.76
CA ASP A 80 7.82 -4.66 16.26
C ASP A 80 7.10 -3.97 15.07
N ALA A 81 6.26 -4.72 14.38
CA ALA A 81 5.45 -4.23 13.26
C ALA A 81 3.95 -4.33 13.60
N TYR A 82 3.28 -3.19 13.70
CA TYR A 82 1.90 -3.11 14.18
C TYR A 82 0.92 -2.80 13.03
N ALA A 83 -0.21 -3.50 13.01
CA ALA A 83 -1.35 -3.11 12.21
C ALA A 83 -2.03 -1.88 12.81
N ALA A 84 -2.58 -1.00 11.97
CA ALA A 84 -3.27 0.21 12.43
C ALA A 84 -4.61 -0.10 13.15
N CYS A 85 -5.16 -1.29 12.94
CA CYS A 85 -6.41 -1.78 13.52
C CYS A 85 -6.41 -3.31 13.62
N PRO A 86 -7.10 -3.94 14.59
CA PRO A 86 -7.20 -5.40 14.67
C PRO A 86 -8.09 -6.04 13.58
N VAL A 87 -8.72 -5.25 12.70
CA VAL A 87 -9.59 -5.78 11.63
C VAL A 87 -9.16 -5.32 10.22
N CYS A 88 -9.61 -6.07 9.22
CA CYS A 88 -9.09 -6.04 7.85
C CYS A 88 -9.27 -4.70 7.11
N SER A 89 -10.50 -4.20 6.94
CA SER A 89 -10.79 -2.97 6.18
C SER A 89 -10.02 -1.73 6.67
N PRO A 90 -10.04 -1.35 7.96
CA PRO A 90 -9.28 -0.21 8.48
C PRO A 90 -7.78 -0.36 8.31
N THR A 91 -7.23 -1.55 8.48
CA THR A 91 -5.80 -1.80 8.24
C THR A 91 -5.45 -1.63 6.76
N ARG A 92 -6.26 -2.17 5.84
CA ARG A 92 -6.07 -2.00 4.40
C ARG A 92 -6.19 -0.53 3.97
N ALA A 93 -7.16 0.20 4.50
CA ALA A 93 -7.34 1.62 4.22
C ALA A 93 -6.12 2.44 4.71
N SER A 94 -5.59 2.09 5.88
CA SER A 94 -4.40 2.72 6.44
C SER A 94 -3.15 2.44 5.60
N ILE A 95 -3.00 1.22 5.08
CA ILE A 95 -1.90 0.86 4.16
C ILE A 95 -2.00 1.69 2.87
N MET A 96 -3.21 1.83 2.31
CA MET A 96 -3.39 2.55 1.05
C MET A 96 -3.13 4.05 1.19
N THR A 97 -3.60 4.67 2.29
CA THR A 97 -3.61 6.14 2.44
C THR A 97 -2.51 6.69 3.36
N GLY A 98 -1.87 5.83 4.17
CA GLY A 98 -0.98 6.25 5.25
C GLY A 98 -1.67 6.96 6.42
N LYS A 99 -3.02 6.96 6.46
CA LYS A 99 -3.81 7.62 7.52
C LYS A 99 -4.26 6.60 8.56
N TYR A 100 -4.34 7.03 9.83
CA TYR A 100 -4.97 6.21 10.87
C TYR A 100 -6.47 6.00 10.60
N PRO A 101 -7.05 4.85 10.98
CA PRO A 101 -8.48 4.54 10.80
C PRO A 101 -9.41 5.65 11.32
N ALA A 102 -9.07 6.26 12.46
CA ALA A 102 -9.83 7.35 13.07
C ALA A 102 -9.94 8.58 12.15
N ARG A 103 -8.91 8.91 11.36
CA ARG A 103 -8.94 10.04 10.43
C ARG A 103 -9.87 9.76 9.23
N LEU A 104 -10.01 8.50 8.85
CA LEU A 104 -10.88 8.07 7.76
C LEU A 104 -12.32 7.80 8.21
N HIS A 105 -12.58 7.79 9.53
CA HIS A 105 -13.82 7.30 10.13
C HIS A 105 -14.16 5.84 9.72
N LEU A 106 -13.21 5.11 9.13
CA LEU A 106 -13.34 3.72 8.71
C LEU A 106 -12.72 2.88 9.82
N THR A 107 -13.52 2.43 10.78
CA THR A 107 -13.04 1.92 12.08
C THR A 107 -13.40 0.46 12.36
N ASP A 108 -14.19 -0.17 11.47
CA ASP A 108 -14.58 -1.57 11.58
C ASP A 108 -14.48 -2.27 10.22
N PHE A 109 -14.64 -3.59 10.17
CA PHE A 109 -14.58 -4.35 8.93
C PHE A 109 -15.80 -4.09 8.05
N ILE A 110 -15.60 -3.80 6.76
CA ILE A 110 -16.68 -3.49 5.83
C ILE A 110 -17.51 -4.75 5.56
N ALA A 111 -18.83 -4.61 5.56
CA ALA A 111 -19.83 -5.67 5.75
C ALA A 111 -19.98 -6.20 7.19
N GLY A 112 -19.37 -5.54 8.18
CA GLY A 112 -19.76 -5.63 9.58
C GLY A 112 -21.20 -5.16 9.71
N GLY A 113 -22.10 -6.12 9.91
CA GLY A 113 -23.50 -5.87 10.16
C GLY A 113 -23.78 -5.91 11.65
N ALA A 114 -24.82 -5.19 12.07
CA ALA A 114 -25.37 -5.32 13.41
C ALA A 114 -25.85 -6.75 13.61
N PHE A 115 -25.29 -7.46 14.60
CA PHE A 115 -25.87 -8.74 15.00
C PHE A 115 -27.15 -8.49 15.82
N PRO A 116 -28.19 -9.34 15.67
CA PRO A 116 -29.47 -9.15 16.38
C PRO A 116 -29.35 -9.21 17.91
N TYR A 117 -28.22 -9.71 18.41
CA TYR A 117 -27.89 -9.81 19.83
C TYR A 117 -26.95 -8.70 20.33
N GLU A 118 -26.60 -7.70 19.50
CA GLU A 118 -25.79 -6.57 19.94
C GLU A 118 -26.56 -5.74 20.97
N LYS A 119 -25.95 -5.56 22.15
CA LYS A 119 -26.52 -4.74 23.22
C LYS A 119 -26.48 -3.24 22.92
N TYR A 120 -25.62 -2.82 22.00
CA TYR A 120 -25.36 -1.42 21.69
C TYR A 120 -25.49 -1.18 20.19
N LYS A 121 -25.96 0.01 19.82
CA LYS A 121 -25.97 0.45 18.43
C LYS A 121 -24.54 0.75 18.00
N GLN A 122 -24.14 0.25 16.84
CA GLN A 122 -22.90 0.68 16.20
C GLN A 122 -23.00 2.18 15.86
N PRO A 123 -21.97 2.98 16.12
CA PRO A 123 -21.93 4.37 15.70
C PRO A 123 -21.93 4.45 14.17
N GLU A 124 -22.31 5.60 13.61
CA GLU A 124 -22.11 5.84 12.18
C GLU A 124 -20.61 5.89 11.86
N TRP A 125 -20.21 5.15 10.82
CA TRP A 125 -18.82 5.03 10.40
C TRP A 125 -18.73 4.85 8.89
N GLN A 126 -17.56 5.18 8.33
CA GLN A 126 -17.30 5.17 6.90
C GLN A 126 -17.14 3.74 6.39
N LYS A 127 -18.00 3.27 5.48
CA LYS A 127 -18.09 1.85 5.06
C LYS A 127 -17.44 1.51 3.72
N PHE A 128 -16.56 2.38 3.23
CA PHE A 128 -15.76 2.20 2.01
C PHE A 128 -14.58 3.15 2.04
N LEU A 129 -13.53 2.92 1.25
CA LEU A 129 -12.48 3.94 1.06
C LEU A 129 -13.02 5.06 0.15
N PRO A 130 -13.17 6.31 0.65
CA PRO A 130 -13.65 7.41 -0.19
C PRO A 130 -12.75 7.64 -1.41
N LEU A 131 -13.33 7.99 -2.56
CA LEU A 131 -12.57 8.12 -3.81
C LEU A 131 -11.71 9.38 -3.84
N GLU A 132 -11.96 10.34 -2.94
CA GLU A 132 -11.13 11.52 -2.72
C GLU A 132 -9.85 11.23 -1.92
N GLU A 133 -9.75 10.04 -1.31
CA GLU A 133 -8.55 9.62 -0.58
C GLU A 133 -7.46 9.18 -1.54
N ILE A 134 -6.31 9.87 -1.49
CA ILE A 134 -5.18 9.54 -2.35
C ILE A 134 -4.48 8.28 -1.83
N THR A 135 -4.42 7.26 -2.67
CA THR A 135 -3.77 5.98 -2.38
C THR A 135 -2.31 5.95 -2.82
N ILE A 136 -1.54 5.00 -2.26
CA ILE A 136 -0.18 4.70 -2.68
C ILE A 136 -0.10 4.36 -4.17
N ALA A 137 -1.12 3.72 -4.74
CA ALA A 137 -1.19 3.40 -6.17
C ALA A 137 -1.27 4.67 -7.02
N GLU A 138 -2.15 5.61 -6.67
CA GLU A 138 -2.24 6.90 -7.35
C GLU A 138 -0.94 7.69 -7.27
N VAL A 139 -0.30 7.73 -6.09
CA VAL A 139 1.01 8.38 -5.91
C VAL A 139 2.06 7.74 -6.82
N LEU A 140 2.16 6.41 -6.83
CA LEU A 140 3.11 5.69 -7.69
C LEU A 140 2.82 5.92 -9.17
N LYS A 141 1.55 5.98 -9.57
CA LYS A 141 1.14 6.27 -10.95
C LYS A 141 1.60 7.65 -11.40
N THR A 142 1.53 8.68 -10.55
CA THR A 142 2.13 10.01 -10.87
C THR A 142 3.64 9.95 -11.08
N ALA A 143 4.33 8.99 -10.46
CA ALA A 143 5.75 8.74 -10.66
C ALA A 143 6.07 7.86 -11.88
N GLY A 144 5.06 7.49 -12.68
CA GLY A 144 5.21 6.71 -13.91
C GLY A 144 5.35 5.20 -13.69
N TYR A 145 4.82 4.69 -12.58
CA TYR A 145 4.73 3.25 -12.34
C TYR A 145 3.45 2.68 -12.96
N ALA A 146 3.56 1.47 -13.51
CA ALA A 146 2.40 0.61 -13.73
C ALA A 146 1.97 0.01 -12.38
N THR A 147 0.67 -0.10 -12.16
CA THR A 147 0.11 -0.51 -10.86
C THR A 147 -0.86 -1.67 -11.03
N ALA A 148 -0.78 -2.66 -10.14
CA ALA A 148 -1.68 -3.81 -10.16
C ALA A 148 -2.06 -4.27 -8.75
N SER A 149 -3.30 -4.73 -8.58
CA SER A 149 -3.81 -5.29 -7.33
C SER A 149 -4.48 -6.64 -7.55
N PHE A 150 -3.98 -7.68 -6.89
CA PHE A 150 -4.50 -9.04 -6.98
C PHE A 150 -4.91 -9.56 -5.62
N GLY A 151 -6.11 -10.12 -5.53
CA GLY A 151 -6.63 -10.73 -4.30
C GLY A 151 -7.70 -9.87 -3.61
N LYS A 152 -7.70 -9.91 -2.27
CA LYS A 152 -8.75 -9.29 -1.45
C LYS A 152 -8.58 -7.77 -1.38
N TRP A 153 -9.56 -7.01 -1.87
CA TRP A 153 -9.58 -5.55 -1.77
C TRP A 153 -10.16 -5.08 -0.43
N HIS A 154 -11.41 -5.45 -0.16
CA HIS A 154 -12.14 -5.18 1.10
C HIS A 154 -12.23 -3.70 1.53
N LEU A 155 -12.23 -2.80 0.55
CA LEU A 155 -12.46 -1.36 0.72
C LEU A 155 -13.66 -0.83 -0.09
N SER A 156 -14.39 -1.72 -0.76
CA SER A 156 -15.63 -1.39 -1.46
C SER A 156 -16.83 -1.40 -0.51
N ILE A 157 -17.86 -0.60 -0.82
CA ILE A 157 -19.10 -0.49 -0.01
C ILE A 157 -19.84 -1.83 0.15
N ALA A 158 -19.67 -2.74 -0.81
CA ALA A 158 -20.24 -4.07 -0.79
C ALA A 158 -19.16 -5.13 -1.07
N LYS A 159 -19.46 -6.37 -0.68
CA LYS A 159 -18.56 -7.51 -0.87
C LYS A 159 -18.51 -7.99 -2.32
N LYS A 160 -19.53 -7.76 -3.14
CA LYS A 160 -19.64 -8.33 -4.48
C LYS A 160 -20.17 -7.30 -5.48
N PRO A 161 -19.95 -7.52 -6.79
CA PRO A 161 -20.62 -6.77 -7.86
C PRO A 161 -22.14 -7.00 -7.85
N PRO A 162 -22.93 -6.05 -8.38
CA PRO A 162 -22.48 -4.79 -8.99
C PRO A 162 -22.10 -3.69 -8.00
N GLU A 163 -22.53 -3.78 -6.74
CA GLU A 163 -22.42 -2.69 -5.76
C GLU A 163 -20.97 -2.42 -5.34
N SER A 164 -20.07 -3.40 -5.45
CA SER A 164 -18.65 -3.20 -5.15
C SER A 164 -17.89 -2.43 -6.25
N LEU A 165 -18.37 -2.46 -7.50
CA LEU A 165 -17.64 -1.98 -8.68
C LEU A 165 -17.27 -0.49 -8.61
N PRO A 166 -18.12 0.43 -8.12
CA PRO A 166 -17.77 1.85 -8.03
C PRO A 166 -16.65 2.17 -7.03
N TYR A 167 -16.21 1.21 -6.22
CA TYR A 167 -15.22 1.40 -5.16
C TYR A 167 -14.08 0.35 -5.23
N ASN A 168 -13.94 -0.33 -6.36
CA ASN A 168 -12.91 -1.34 -6.60
C ASN A 168 -11.51 -0.71 -6.83
N PRO A 169 -10.43 -1.51 -6.86
CA PRO A 169 -9.06 -1.00 -6.99
C PRO A 169 -8.84 -0.13 -8.24
N ASP A 170 -9.54 -0.40 -9.34
CA ASP A 170 -9.44 0.37 -10.59
C ASP A 170 -9.95 1.81 -10.44
N LYS A 171 -10.73 2.09 -9.40
CA LYS A 171 -11.17 3.44 -9.03
C LYS A 171 -10.21 4.14 -8.05
N GLN A 172 -9.16 3.45 -7.64
CA GLN A 172 -8.22 3.85 -6.59
C GLN A 172 -6.77 3.67 -7.06
N GLY A 173 -6.52 4.05 -8.33
CA GLY A 173 -5.18 4.17 -8.89
C GLY A 173 -4.59 2.92 -9.53
N PHE A 174 -5.18 1.73 -9.37
CA PHE A 174 -4.65 0.50 -9.96
C PHE A 174 -5.04 0.36 -11.44
N ASP A 175 -4.05 0.16 -12.33
CA ASP A 175 -4.28 -0.05 -13.76
C ASP A 175 -4.88 -1.43 -14.05
N GLU A 176 -4.38 -2.45 -13.36
CA GLU A 176 -4.82 -3.84 -13.47
C GLU A 176 -5.35 -4.33 -12.12
N SER A 177 -6.46 -5.04 -12.11
CA SER A 177 -6.93 -5.67 -10.87
C SER A 177 -7.73 -6.95 -11.06
N ILE A 178 -7.50 -7.90 -10.16
CA ILE A 178 -8.33 -9.10 -10.01
C ILE A 178 -8.74 -9.17 -8.55
N VAL A 179 -9.99 -8.80 -8.28
CA VAL A 179 -10.55 -8.83 -6.93
C VAL A 179 -11.08 -10.24 -6.64
N THR A 180 -10.58 -10.86 -5.58
CA THR A 180 -11.13 -12.12 -5.07
C THR A 180 -12.16 -11.86 -3.98
N TYR A 181 -13.19 -12.70 -3.98
CA TYR A 181 -14.29 -12.63 -3.04
C TYR A 181 -14.31 -13.88 -2.18
N LYS A 182 -14.65 -13.74 -0.89
CA LYS A 182 -14.83 -14.90 -0.03
C LYS A 182 -15.91 -15.82 -0.63
N PRO A 183 -15.64 -17.13 -0.78
CA PRO A 183 -16.66 -18.10 -1.19
C PRO A 183 -17.86 -18.04 -0.23
N ALA A 184 -19.02 -18.49 -0.69
CA ALA A 184 -20.14 -18.67 0.24
C ALA A 184 -19.78 -19.75 1.28
N SER A 185 -20.36 -19.66 2.48
CA SER A 185 -20.01 -20.52 3.62
C SER A 185 -20.26 -22.01 3.40
N ASN A 186 -20.99 -22.36 2.34
CA ASN A 186 -21.30 -23.72 1.92
C ASN A 186 -20.36 -24.25 0.81
N HIS A 187 -19.38 -23.47 0.37
CA HIS A 187 -18.33 -23.96 -0.53
C HIS A 187 -17.23 -24.61 0.30
N ASP A 188 -16.93 -25.87 -0.01
CA ASP A 188 -15.76 -26.61 0.48
C ASP A 188 -14.49 -25.88 -0.03
N PRO A 189 -13.50 -25.57 0.84
CA PRO A 189 -12.28 -24.86 0.46
C PRO A 189 -11.46 -25.54 -0.64
#